data_AF-B2TKL0-F1
#
_entry.id   AF-B2TKL0-F1
#
_cell.length_a   1.000
_cell.length_b   1.000
_cell.length_c   1.000
_cell.angle_alpha   90.00
_cell.angle_beta   90.00
_cell.angle_gamma   90.00
#
_symmetry.space_group_name_H-M   'P 1'
#
loop_
_entity.id
_entity.type
_entity.pdbx_description
1 polymer ?
#
loop_
_entity_poly.entity_id
_entity_poly.type
_entity_poly.pdbx_seq_one_letter_code
_entity_poly.pdbx_strand_id
1 'polypeptide(L)'
;MIIKFEDLQDANLIVNGIYKSGNKGNYSDEALSKLMRCENSCGFRKKGSLKNPNLQYVVLYSTGKQKDWKNILNVDTSEFIYYGDQNKVNKEIHDTPKKGNEVLRRTFEDLKKRNRSNIAPFFVFIKQEKRDVKFIGLAVPGSKNRSIEECLQVVTIDKINGQIKNYKAIFTILDVKEINRRWLDDLEKENGLTSQYVPIEWKLWVEDSIYNTSLIKEIEEQDGENLNKLSVEKELLENININELNHLVKNIDELQFEITYKPMDNEKEENLDDKTEIKNKFIKPRKNKNYIEEYTKKQIIGAIGECIILKNEKERLKNSRQAELVRKADDIEWSSKFIGDGLGYDIKSFDIKDGKVINKYIEVKTTVGQDEYFEITVNEVNKSKTLNTNGLYVLARVYNLDIKNKTANFYFKEGNLESNYDLKTRVYIAYRK
;
A
#
# COMPACT_ATOMS: atom_id res chain seq x y z
N MET A 1 -24.44 1.34 7.41
CA MET A 1 -25.07 1.36 6.07
C MET A 1 -25.64 -0.03 5.77
N ILE A 2 -26.80 -0.11 5.10
CA ILE A 2 -27.44 -1.37 4.73
C ILE A 2 -27.51 -1.43 3.19
N ILE A 3 -27.06 -2.53 2.60
CA ILE A 3 -27.05 -2.77 1.16
C ILE A 3 -28.05 -3.88 0.85
N LYS A 4 -28.95 -3.66 -0.10
CA LYS A 4 -29.99 -4.63 -0.47
C LYS A 4 -29.42 -5.76 -1.30
N PHE A 5 -30.15 -6.86 -1.35
CA PHE A 5 -29.74 -8.08 -2.03
C PHE A 5 -29.62 -7.90 -3.56
N GLU A 6 -30.49 -7.08 -4.18
CA GLU A 6 -30.40 -6.76 -5.61
C GLU A 6 -29.13 -6.00 -6.00
N ASP A 7 -28.57 -5.19 -5.09
CA ASP A 7 -27.44 -4.29 -5.37
C ASP A 7 -26.07 -4.95 -5.12
N LEU A 8 -26.03 -6.19 -4.60
CA LEU A 8 -24.79 -6.80 -4.11
C LEU A 8 -23.70 -6.98 -5.16
N GLN A 9 -24.06 -7.18 -6.43
CA GLN A 9 -23.07 -7.44 -7.47
C GLN A 9 -22.23 -6.21 -7.81
N ASP A 10 -22.80 -5.01 -7.62
CA ASP A 10 -22.20 -3.73 -7.98
C ASP A 10 -21.75 -2.93 -6.74
N ALA A 11 -22.16 -3.36 -5.54
CA ALA A 11 -21.88 -2.64 -4.30
C ALA A 11 -20.39 -2.65 -3.93
N ASN A 12 -19.88 -1.50 -3.49
CA ASN A 12 -18.59 -1.38 -2.80
C ASN A 12 -18.64 -2.12 -1.44
N LEU A 13 -17.47 -2.47 -0.89
CA LEU A 13 -17.38 -3.06 0.45
C LEU A 13 -17.10 -1.97 1.49
N ILE A 14 -18.17 -1.49 2.13
CA ILE A 14 -18.13 -0.49 3.18
C ILE A 14 -17.93 -1.19 4.53
N VAL A 15 -16.90 -0.78 5.28
CA VAL A 15 -16.64 -1.32 6.63
C VAL A 15 -17.84 -1.07 7.54
N ASN A 16 -18.19 -2.10 8.32
CA ASN A 16 -19.40 -2.17 9.12
C ASN A 16 -20.73 -2.13 8.34
N GLY A 17 -20.69 -2.14 7.00
CA GLY A 17 -21.88 -2.29 6.16
C GLY A 17 -22.53 -3.66 6.32
N ILE A 18 -23.87 -3.69 6.33
CA ILE A 18 -24.67 -4.92 6.37
C ILE A 18 -25.23 -5.20 4.98
N TYR A 19 -24.93 -6.38 4.45
CA TYR A 19 -25.33 -6.83 3.11
C TYR A 19 -26.43 -7.87 3.27
N LYS A 20 -27.62 -7.53 2.75
CA LYS A 20 -28.84 -8.32 2.95
C LYS A 20 -28.85 -9.57 2.07
N SER A 21 -29.33 -10.66 2.65
CA SER A 21 -29.64 -11.91 1.97
C SER A 21 -30.99 -11.84 1.27
N GLY A 22 -31.19 -12.74 0.31
CA GLY A 22 -32.47 -12.91 -0.36
C GLY A 22 -33.51 -13.59 0.55
N ASN A 23 -34.74 -13.71 0.04
CA ASN A 23 -35.88 -14.22 0.79
C ASN A 23 -36.55 -15.45 0.15
N LYS A 24 -35.92 -16.12 -0.82
CA LYS A 24 -36.47 -17.30 -1.52
C LYS A 24 -36.42 -18.60 -0.69
N GLY A 25 -35.71 -18.61 0.44
CA GLY A 25 -35.53 -19.75 1.33
C GLY A 25 -34.46 -20.76 0.89
N ASN A 26 -33.65 -20.47 -0.13
CA ASN A 26 -32.69 -21.43 -0.68
C ASN A 26 -31.25 -20.87 -0.77
N TYR A 27 -30.30 -21.65 -1.30
CA TYR A 27 -28.90 -21.22 -1.38
C TYR A 27 -28.66 -20.05 -2.32
N SER A 28 -29.59 -19.76 -3.24
CA SER A 28 -29.49 -18.57 -4.09
C SER A 28 -29.67 -17.27 -3.33
N ASP A 29 -30.14 -17.30 -2.07
CA ASP A 29 -30.29 -16.11 -1.20
C ASP A 29 -29.01 -15.69 -0.48
N GLU A 30 -27.93 -16.46 -0.61
CA GLU A 30 -26.72 -16.25 0.17
C GLU A 30 -25.99 -14.98 -0.27
N ALA A 31 -25.84 -14.01 0.63
CA ALA A 31 -25.35 -12.68 0.30
C ALA A 31 -23.86 -12.71 -0.11
N LEU A 32 -23.02 -13.49 0.59
CA LEU A 32 -21.57 -13.40 0.45
C LEU A 32 -21.06 -13.91 -0.91
N SER A 33 -21.64 -14.99 -1.44
CA SER A 33 -21.29 -15.52 -2.77
C SER A 33 -21.71 -14.57 -3.89
N LYS A 34 -22.80 -13.82 -3.72
CA LYS A 34 -23.20 -12.77 -4.68
C LYS A 34 -22.30 -11.55 -4.59
N LEU A 35 -22.05 -11.10 -3.37
CA LEU A 35 -21.22 -9.93 -3.09
C LEU A 35 -19.76 -10.17 -3.50
N MET A 36 -19.21 -11.34 -3.21
CA MET A 36 -17.77 -11.63 -3.40
C MET A 36 -17.51 -12.63 -4.52
N ARG A 37 -18.50 -13.00 -5.34
CA ARG A 37 -18.36 -13.94 -6.47
C ARG A 37 -17.55 -15.22 -6.16
N CYS A 38 -17.72 -15.73 -4.93
CA CYS A 38 -16.96 -16.84 -4.37
C CYS A 38 -17.87 -18.03 -4.02
N GLU A 39 -17.28 -19.14 -3.57
CA GLU A 39 -18.03 -20.33 -3.15
C GLU A 39 -19.15 -19.99 -2.13
N ASN A 40 -20.29 -20.70 -2.16
CA ASN A 40 -21.50 -20.35 -1.41
C ASN A 40 -21.61 -21.01 -0.02
N SER A 41 -20.51 -21.52 0.54
CA SER A 41 -20.53 -22.27 1.81
C SER A 41 -19.18 -22.25 2.52
N CYS A 42 -19.19 -22.66 3.80
CA CYS A 42 -18.05 -22.71 4.71
C CYS A 42 -17.49 -21.34 5.13
N GLY A 43 -16.64 -21.37 6.17
CA GLY A 43 -15.98 -20.18 6.73
C GLY A 43 -14.84 -19.68 5.87
N PHE A 44 -14.07 -20.59 5.26
CA PHE A 44 -13.00 -20.24 4.33
C PHE A 44 -13.52 -20.31 2.89
N ARG A 45 -13.48 -19.18 2.17
CA ARG A 45 -13.86 -19.13 0.75
C ARG A 45 -12.73 -18.46 -0.02
N LYS A 46 -12.47 -18.93 -1.23
CA LYS A 46 -11.34 -18.47 -2.05
C LYS A 46 -11.79 -18.21 -3.48
N LYS A 47 -11.14 -17.26 -4.13
CA LYS A 47 -11.22 -17.04 -5.57
C LYS A 47 -9.87 -17.36 -6.20
N GLY A 48 -9.88 -18.07 -7.32
CA GLY A 48 -8.68 -18.62 -7.97
C GLY A 48 -8.40 -20.07 -7.56
N SER A 49 -7.27 -20.59 -8.04
CA SER A 49 -6.87 -21.99 -7.90
C SER A 49 -5.64 -22.12 -7.01
N LEU A 50 -5.65 -23.09 -6.08
CA LEU A 50 -4.46 -23.45 -5.31
C LEU A 50 -3.37 -24.15 -6.13
N LYS A 51 -3.61 -24.43 -7.43
CA LYS A 51 -2.55 -24.86 -8.34
C LYS A 51 -1.73 -23.69 -8.87
N ASN A 52 -2.30 -22.48 -8.85
CA ASN A 52 -1.60 -21.27 -9.22
C ASN A 52 -0.79 -20.79 -8.00
N PRO A 53 0.31 -20.04 -8.24
CA PRO A 53 1.12 -19.50 -7.16
C PRO A 53 0.28 -18.60 -6.22
N ASN A 54 -0.59 -17.77 -6.80
CA ASN A 54 -1.33 -16.75 -6.06
C ASN A 54 -2.84 -16.95 -6.21
N LEU A 55 -3.57 -16.83 -5.10
CA LEU A 55 -5.04 -16.70 -5.12
C LEU A 55 -5.40 -15.25 -5.44
N GLN A 56 -6.57 -15.03 -6.03
CA GLN A 56 -7.04 -13.68 -6.37
C GLN A 56 -7.49 -12.93 -5.11
N TYR A 57 -8.26 -13.61 -4.25
CA TYR A 57 -8.59 -13.15 -2.89
C TYR A 57 -9.14 -14.29 -2.05
N VAL A 58 -9.17 -14.07 -0.75
CA VAL A 58 -9.71 -14.98 0.24
C VAL A 58 -10.77 -14.25 1.06
N VAL A 59 -11.82 -14.97 1.44
CA VAL A 59 -12.87 -14.48 2.33
C VAL A 59 -12.88 -15.33 3.60
N LEU A 60 -12.72 -14.65 4.74
CA LEU A 60 -12.84 -15.24 6.08
C LEU A 60 -14.22 -14.91 6.63
N TYR A 61 -15.06 -15.93 6.73
CA TYR A 61 -16.44 -15.81 7.19
C TYR A 61 -16.61 -16.47 8.55
N SER A 62 -16.94 -15.65 9.55
CA SER A 62 -17.21 -16.11 10.92
C SER A 62 -18.72 -16.11 11.21
N THR A 63 -19.22 -17.20 11.77
CA THR A 63 -20.63 -17.29 12.20
C THR A 63 -20.85 -16.91 13.66
N GLY A 64 -19.78 -16.80 14.45
CA GLY A 64 -19.84 -16.61 15.91
C GLY A 64 -20.41 -17.80 16.70
N LYS A 65 -20.82 -18.90 16.04
CA LYS A 65 -21.48 -20.05 16.68
C LYS A 65 -20.52 -21.16 17.14
N GLN A 66 -19.24 -21.05 16.83
CA GLN A 66 -18.23 -22.05 17.15
C GLN A 66 -17.89 -21.97 18.64
N LYS A 67 -18.23 -23.02 19.40
CA LYS A 67 -17.99 -23.08 20.85
C LYS A 67 -16.51 -23.19 21.21
N ASP A 68 -15.82 -24.06 20.47
CA ASP A 68 -14.42 -24.44 20.69
C ASP A 68 -13.41 -23.47 20.06
N TRP A 69 -13.80 -22.84 18.95
CA TRP A 69 -12.94 -22.01 18.11
C TRP A 69 -13.60 -20.64 17.92
N LYS A 70 -13.36 -19.70 18.85
CA LYS A 70 -14.00 -18.38 18.80
C LYS A 70 -13.15 -17.40 18.01
N ASN A 71 -13.58 -17.06 16.79
CA ASN A 71 -12.95 -15.97 16.04
C ASN A 71 -13.26 -14.64 16.72
N ILE A 72 -12.23 -13.83 16.98
CA ILE A 72 -12.33 -12.61 17.80
C ILE A 72 -11.63 -11.47 17.06
N LEU A 73 -12.32 -10.34 16.94
CA LEU A 73 -11.70 -9.08 16.57
C LEU A 73 -11.35 -8.32 17.86
N ASN A 74 -10.07 -8.03 18.05
CA ASN A 74 -9.62 -7.07 19.04
C ASN A 74 -9.66 -5.68 18.39
N VAL A 75 -10.55 -4.82 18.89
CA VAL A 75 -10.80 -3.49 18.31
C VAL A 75 -9.62 -2.55 18.57
N ASP A 76 -8.95 -2.69 19.71
CA ASP A 76 -7.85 -1.81 20.12
C ASP A 76 -6.60 -2.08 19.28
N THR A 77 -6.31 -3.36 19.00
CA THR A 77 -5.12 -3.75 18.22
C THR A 77 -5.41 -3.96 16.73
N SER A 78 -6.69 -3.93 16.33
CA SER A 78 -7.16 -4.35 15.01
C SER A 78 -6.76 -5.78 14.63
N GLU A 79 -6.40 -6.63 15.60
CA GLU A 79 -6.08 -8.04 15.36
C GLU A 79 -7.36 -8.88 15.26
N PHE A 80 -7.47 -9.63 14.17
CA PHE A 80 -8.51 -10.63 13.97
C PHE A 80 -7.93 -12.03 14.12
N ILE A 81 -8.33 -12.71 15.20
CA ILE A 81 -8.02 -14.12 15.43
C ILE A 81 -9.02 -14.95 14.65
N TYR A 82 -8.51 -15.82 13.77
CA TYR A 82 -9.30 -16.72 12.95
C TYR A 82 -8.79 -18.15 13.07
N TYR A 83 -9.69 -19.09 13.31
CA TYR A 83 -9.36 -20.51 13.39
C TYR A 83 -9.57 -21.21 12.06
N GLY A 84 -8.67 -22.15 11.77
CA GLY A 84 -8.64 -22.94 10.56
C GLY A 84 -9.86 -23.84 10.35
N ASP A 85 -9.91 -24.53 9.20
CA ASP A 85 -11.06 -25.34 8.79
C ASP A 85 -10.99 -26.83 9.19
N GLN A 86 -10.01 -27.25 9.99
CA GLN A 86 -9.95 -28.61 10.55
C GLN A 86 -10.82 -28.73 11.81
N ASN A 87 -11.78 -29.67 11.78
CA ASN A 87 -12.71 -29.91 12.89
C ASN A 87 -13.02 -31.40 13.11
N LYS A 88 -12.23 -32.31 12.52
CA LYS A 88 -12.37 -33.75 12.64
C LYS A 88 -11.29 -34.32 13.55
N VAL A 89 -11.69 -35.29 14.35
CA VAL A 89 -10.82 -36.00 15.29
C VAL A 89 -9.86 -36.91 14.51
N ASN A 90 -8.60 -36.95 14.91
CA ASN A 90 -7.54 -37.81 14.36
C ASN A 90 -7.34 -37.65 12.83
N LYS A 91 -7.56 -36.44 12.31
CA LYS A 91 -7.26 -36.07 10.92
C LYS A 91 -6.05 -35.14 10.86
N GLU A 92 -5.28 -35.24 9.78
CA GLU A 92 -4.17 -34.34 9.51
C GLU A 92 -4.64 -32.88 9.41
N ILE A 93 -3.82 -31.94 9.87
CA ILE A 93 -4.21 -30.54 9.96
C ILE A 93 -4.57 -29.92 8.60
N HIS A 94 -3.98 -30.41 7.50
CA HIS A 94 -4.28 -29.95 6.13
C HIS A 94 -5.29 -30.84 5.38
N ASP A 95 -5.75 -31.94 5.99
CA ASP A 95 -6.83 -32.78 5.45
C ASP A 95 -8.20 -32.15 5.70
N THR A 96 -8.44 -31.04 5.00
CA THR A 96 -9.69 -30.27 5.09
C THR A 96 -10.39 -30.16 3.72
N PRO A 97 -11.73 -30.23 3.66
CA PRO A 97 -12.46 -30.25 2.38
C PRO A 97 -12.27 -28.97 1.54
N LYS A 98 -12.13 -27.82 2.19
CA LYS A 98 -12.00 -26.52 1.52
C LYS A 98 -10.56 -26.04 1.41
N LYS A 99 -9.61 -26.79 1.98
CA LYS A 99 -8.17 -26.50 2.00
C LYS A 99 -7.85 -25.15 2.66
N GLY A 100 -8.66 -24.71 3.62
CA GLY A 100 -8.44 -23.46 4.36
C GLY A 100 -7.12 -23.47 5.14
N ASN A 101 -6.83 -24.56 5.84
CA ASN A 101 -5.56 -24.74 6.55
C ASN A 101 -4.33 -24.76 5.63
N GLU A 102 -4.48 -25.26 4.41
CA GLU A 102 -3.43 -25.20 3.39
C GLU A 102 -3.21 -23.75 2.91
N VAL A 103 -4.28 -22.97 2.76
CA VAL A 103 -4.15 -21.54 2.42
C VAL A 103 -3.44 -20.78 3.55
N LEU A 104 -3.81 -21.04 4.81
CA LEU A 104 -3.12 -20.45 5.97
C LEU A 104 -1.63 -20.81 5.97
N ARG A 105 -1.29 -22.10 5.80
CA ARG A 105 0.11 -22.54 5.73
C ARG A 105 0.91 -21.77 4.68
N ARG A 106 0.43 -21.74 3.42
CA ARG A 106 1.11 -21.02 2.32
C ARG A 106 1.25 -19.53 2.57
N THR A 107 0.16 -18.90 3.04
CA THR A 107 0.13 -17.46 3.33
C THR A 107 1.20 -17.06 4.32
N PHE A 108 1.34 -17.79 5.42
CA PHE A 108 2.34 -17.48 6.44
C PHE A 108 3.76 -17.93 6.05
N GLU A 109 3.91 -18.93 5.17
CA GLU A 109 5.19 -19.25 4.55
C GLU A 109 5.70 -18.13 3.64
N ASP A 110 4.83 -17.56 2.80
CA ASP A 110 5.17 -16.40 1.97
C ASP A 110 5.44 -15.17 2.84
N LEU A 111 4.67 -14.96 3.91
CA LEU A 111 4.91 -13.87 4.85
C LEU A 111 6.29 -13.99 5.51
N LYS A 112 6.67 -15.21 5.92
CA LYS A 112 7.99 -15.51 6.49
C LYS A 112 9.12 -15.28 5.50
N LYS A 113 8.90 -15.59 4.22
CA LYS A 113 9.83 -15.35 3.11
C LYS A 113 9.85 -13.90 2.63
N ARG A 114 8.99 -13.04 3.18
CA ARG A 114 8.77 -11.64 2.74
C ARG A 114 8.23 -11.51 1.31
N ASN A 115 7.59 -12.56 0.79
CA ASN A 115 6.98 -12.58 -0.54
C ASN A 115 5.53 -12.07 -0.50
N ARG A 116 5.31 -10.85 0.00
CA ARG A 116 3.94 -10.35 0.21
C ARG A 116 3.14 -10.15 -1.07
N SER A 117 3.81 -9.92 -2.19
CA SER A 117 3.19 -9.86 -3.52
C SER A 117 2.50 -11.17 -3.93
N ASN A 118 2.87 -12.30 -3.31
CA ASN A 118 2.21 -13.60 -3.53
C ASN A 118 0.98 -13.81 -2.63
N ILE A 119 0.80 -12.96 -1.62
CA ILE A 119 -0.26 -13.12 -0.64
C ILE A 119 -1.52 -12.42 -1.16
N ALA A 120 -2.60 -13.18 -1.27
CA ALA A 120 -3.89 -12.67 -1.67
C ALA A 120 -4.52 -11.78 -0.58
N PRO A 121 -5.32 -10.76 -0.93
CA PRO A 121 -6.10 -9.99 0.04
C PRO A 121 -7.15 -10.85 0.75
N PHE A 122 -7.28 -10.66 2.06
CA PHE A 122 -8.27 -11.34 2.90
C PHE A 122 -9.41 -10.39 3.25
N PHE A 123 -10.65 -10.78 2.97
CA PHE A 123 -11.84 -10.01 3.32
C PHE A 123 -12.57 -10.68 4.48
N VAL A 124 -12.77 -9.94 5.58
CA VAL A 124 -13.38 -10.49 6.78
C VAL A 124 -14.86 -10.13 6.85
N PHE A 125 -15.69 -11.15 7.02
CA PHE A 125 -17.14 -11.01 7.18
C PHE A 125 -17.63 -11.77 8.41
N ILE A 126 -18.65 -11.20 9.06
CA ILE A 126 -19.37 -11.87 10.14
C ILE A 126 -20.82 -12.06 9.75
N LYS A 127 -21.35 -13.22 10.09
CA LYS A 127 -22.78 -13.51 9.99
C LYS A 127 -23.61 -12.47 10.76
N GLN A 128 -24.72 -12.04 10.17
CA GLN A 128 -25.79 -11.29 10.80
C GLN A 128 -27.09 -12.12 10.81
N GLU A 129 -28.24 -11.48 10.99
CA GLU A 129 -29.54 -12.15 10.95
C GLU A 129 -29.74 -12.92 9.63
N LYS A 130 -30.40 -14.09 9.70
CA LYS A 130 -30.62 -14.99 8.56
C LYS A 130 -29.29 -15.37 7.85
N ARG A 131 -29.08 -14.91 6.61
CA ARG A 131 -27.87 -15.10 5.80
C ARG A 131 -27.23 -13.75 5.42
N ASP A 132 -27.62 -12.67 6.12
CA ASP A 132 -27.00 -11.37 5.97
C ASP A 132 -25.55 -11.44 6.47
N VAL A 133 -24.69 -10.59 5.92
CA VAL A 133 -23.29 -10.51 6.32
C VAL A 133 -22.90 -9.07 6.61
N LYS A 134 -22.04 -8.89 7.62
CA LYS A 134 -21.41 -7.60 7.92
C LYS A 134 -19.96 -7.65 7.45
N PHE A 135 -19.56 -6.68 6.64
CA PHE A 135 -18.15 -6.54 6.26
C PHE A 135 -17.38 -5.89 7.41
N ILE A 136 -16.27 -6.50 7.80
CA ILE A 136 -15.42 -6.01 8.90
C ILE A 136 -14.25 -5.23 8.36
N GLY A 137 -13.64 -5.70 7.29
CA GLY A 137 -12.54 -4.99 6.66
C GLY A 137 -11.68 -5.87 5.79
N LEU A 138 -10.73 -5.21 5.14
CA LEU A 138 -9.62 -5.83 4.46
C LEU A 138 -8.56 -6.20 5.49
N ALA A 139 -8.01 -7.40 5.37
CA ALA A 139 -7.10 -7.97 6.33
C ALA A 139 -5.84 -8.50 5.66
N VAL A 140 -4.75 -8.44 6.40
CA VAL A 140 -3.42 -8.95 6.04
C VAL A 140 -2.96 -9.97 7.08
N PRO A 141 -2.21 -11.03 6.71
CA PRO A 141 -1.68 -11.98 7.70
C PRO A 141 -0.62 -11.35 8.58
N GLY A 142 -0.58 -11.76 9.84
CA GLY A 142 0.37 -11.25 10.82
C GLY A 142 -0.13 -10.03 11.59
N SER A 143 0.75 -9.51 12.43
CA SER A 143 0.52 -8.32 13.25
C SER A 143 1.83 -7.60 13.50
N LYS A 144 1.77 -6.26 13.67
CA LYS A 144 2.92 -5.48 14.13
C LYS A 144 3.31 -5.79 15.58
N ASN A 145 2.39 -6.34 16.37
CA ASN A 145 2.58 -6.56 17.81
C ASN A 145 3.11 -7.97 18.14
N ARG A 146 3.37 -8.80 17.12
CA ARG A 146 3.66 -10.24 17.28
C ARG A 146 4.65 -10.72 16.23
N SER A 147 5.42 -11.74 16.58
CA SER A 147 6.22 -12.49 15.61
C SER A 147 5.33 -13.30 14.65
N ILE A 148 5.90 -13.72 13.51
CA ILE A 148 5.19 -14.52 12.51
C ILE A 148 4.77 -15.87 13.11
N GLU A 149 5.62 -16.47 13.94
CA GLU A 149 5.38 -17.72 14.66
C GLU A 149 4.22 -17.60 15.66
N GLU A 150 4.07 -16.46 16.33
CA GLU A 150 2.92 -16.20 17.19
C GLU A 150 1.63 -15.97 16.41
N CYS A 151 1.73 -15.53 15.16
CA CYS A 151 0.59 -15.26 14.30
C CYS A 151 0.03 -16.50 13.61
N LEU A 152 0.78 -17.62 13.52
CA LEU A 152 0.25 -18.90 13.06
C LEU A 152 0.67 -20.03 14.00
N GLN A 153 -0.28 -20.49 14.81
CA GLN A 153 -0.05 -21.52 15.82
C GLN A 153 -0.89 -22.76 15.55
N VAL A 154 -0.32 -23.94 15.81
CA VAL A 154 -1.12 -25.17 15.90
C VAL A 154 -1.74 -25.24 17.28
N VAL A 155 -3.05 -25.35 17.33
CA VAL A 155 -3.85 -25.50 18.55
C VAL A 155 -4.51 -26.87 18.56
N THR A 156 -4.59 -27.48 19.74
CA THR A 156 -5.16 -28.81 19.93
C THR A 156 -6.35 -28.74 20.88
N ILE A 157 -7.42 -29.45 20.56
CA ILE A 157 -8.53 -29.70 21.49
C ILE A 157 -8.68 -31.20 21.67
N ASP A 158 -8.70 -31.62 22.94
CA ASP A 158 -9.04 -32.97 23.33
C ASP A 158 -10.57 -33.17 23.26
N LYS A 159 -10.98 -34.26 22.60
CA LYS A 159 -12.34 -34.78 22.59
C LYS A 159 -12.31 -36.20 23.16
N ILE A 160 -13.48 -36.71 23.55
CA ILE A 160 -13.62 -38.06 24.12
C ILE A 160 -12.98 -39.14 23.22
N ASN A 161 -13.02 -38.95 21.90
CA ASN A 161 -12.56 -39.95 20.92
C ASN A 161 -11.20 -39.60 20.26
N GLY A 162 -10.45 -38.64 20.81
CA GLY A 162 -9.13 -38.24 20.30
C GLY A 162 -8.95 -36.73 20.18
N GLN A 163 -7.94 -36.31 19.42
CA GLN A 163 -7.53 -34.91 19.32
C GLN A 163 -7.93 -34.27 17.98
N ILE A 164 -8.26 -32.99 18.03
CA ILE A 164 -8.40 -32.14 16.85
C ILE A 164 -7.26 -31.12 16.88
N LYS A 165 -6.35 -31.21 15.89
CA LYS A 165 -5.33 -30.19 15.64
C LYS A 165 -5.84 -29.23 14.57
N ASN A 166 -5.74 -27.93 14.83
CA ASN A 166 -6.17 -26.90 13.89
C ASN A 166 -5.21 -25.70 13.94
N TYR A 167 -5.32 -24.79 12.98
CA TYR A 167 -4.60 -23.53 13.05
C TYR A 167 -5.38 -22.47 13.83
N LYS A 168 -4.64 -21.66 14.59
CA LYS A 168 -5.04 -20.35 15.05
C LYS A 168 -4.17 -19.33 14.29
N ALA A 169 -4.81 -18.53 13.44
CA ALA A 169 -4.16 -17.50 12.65
C ALA A 169 -4.54 -16.11 13.16
N ILE A 170 -3.59 -15.17 13.12
CA ILE A 170 -3.79 -13.77 13.46
C ILE A 170 -3.60 -12.93 12.21
N PHE A 171 -4.62 -12.14 11.90
CA PHE A 171 -4.63 -11.15 10.84
C PHE A 171 -4.73 -9.76 11.44
N THR A 172 -4.24 -8.74 10.74
CA THR A 172 -4.52 -7.33 11.07
C THR A 172 -5.54 -6.79 10.09
N ILE A 173 -6.60 -6.16 10.60
CA ILE A 173 -7.55 -5.38 9.80
C ILE A 173 -6.89 -4.04 9.47
N LEU A 174 -6.80 -3.73 8.18
CA LEU A 174 -6.25 -2.48 7.70
C LEU A 174 -7.27 -1.33 7.90
N ASP A 175 -6.77 -0.10 8.08
CA ASP A 175 -7.58 1.13 8.25
C ASP A 175 -8.22 1.59 6.91
N VAL A 176 -8.94 0.68 6.25
CA VAL A 176 -9.62 0.93 4.98
C VAL A 176 -11.12 1.09 5.25
N LYS A 177 -11.69 2.27 5.01
CA LYS A 177 -13.12 2.52 5.27
C LYS A 177 -14.05 1.88 4.23
N GLU A 178 -13.59 1.81 3.00
CA GLU A 178 -14.36 1.33 1.86
C GLU A 178 -13.46 0.72 0.80
N ILE A 179 -13.88 -0.41 0.24
CA ILE A 179 -13.24 -1.06 -0.89
C ILE A 179 -14.09 -0.82 -2.13
N ASN A 180 -13.50 -0.20 -3.16
CA ASN A 180 -14.17 -0.01 -4.43
C ASN A 180 -14.41 -1.37 -5.11
N ARG A 181 -15.64 -1.62 -5.58
CA ARG A 181 -16.05 -2.83 -6.30
C ARG A 181 -15.11 -3.15 -7.46
N ARG A 182 -14.64 -2.14 -8.19
CA ARG A 182 -13.76 -2.32 -9.35
C ARG A 182 -12.42 -2.93 -8.98
N TRP A 183 -11.96 -2.78 -7.74
CA TRP A 183 -10.74 -3.47 -7.29
C TRP A 183 -10.94 -4.99 -7.23
N LEU A 184 -12.12 -5.47 -6.87
CA LEU A 184 -12.43 -6.91 -6.94
C LEU A 184 -12.42 -7.42 -8.38
N ASP A 185 -12.93 -6.61 -9.33
CA ASP A 185 -12.87 -6.94 -10.76
C ASP A 185 -11.42 -7.01 -11.26
N ASP A 186 -10.54 -6.13 -10.76
CA ASP A 186 -9.12 -6.11 -11.11
C ASP A 186 -8.33 -7.24 -10.46
N LEU A 187 -8.66 -7.63 -9.22
CA LEU A 187 -8.11 -8.83 -8.56
C LEU A 187 -8.47 -10.11 -9.33
N GLU A 188 -9.69 -10.20 -9.88
CA GLU A 188 -10.10 -11.33 -10.73
C GLU A 188 -9.33 -11.40 -12.06
N LYS A 189 -8.68 -10.30 -12.46
CA LYS A 189 -7.80 -10.19 -13.64
C LYS A 189 -6.31 -10.20 -13.30
N GLU A 190 -5.95 -10.49 -12.05
CA GLU A 190 -4.57 -10.54 -11.55
C GLU A 190 -3.83 -9.19 -11.60
N ASN A 191 -4.56 -8.07 -11.67
CA ASN A 191 -4.02 -6.70 -11.69
C ASN A 191 -4.25 -5.97 -10.36
N GLY A 192 -4.29 -6.70 -9.25
CA GLY A 192 -4.70 -6.17 -7.94
C GLY A 192 -3.78 -5.07 -7.38
N LEU A 193 -2.46 -5.21 -7.55
CA LEU A 193 -1.47 -4.26 -7.04
C LEU A 193 -1.34 -3.01 -7.93
N THR A 194 -1.52 -3.17 -9.24
CA THR A 194 -1.42 -2.08 -10.22
C THR A 194 -2.77 -1.39 -10.48
N SER A 195 -3.83 -1.86 -9.84
CA SER A 195 -5.17 -1.28 -9.95
C SER A 195 -5.20 0.15 -9.41
N GLN A 196 -5.77 1.07 -10.17
CA GLN A 196 -6.08 2.43 -9.70
C GLN A 196 -7.05 2.46 -8.50
N TYR A 197 -7.71 1.33 -8.21
CA TYR A 197 -8.70 1.17 -7.15
C TYR A 197 -8.15 0.43 -5.93
N VAL A 198 -6.85 0.07 -5.93
CA VAL A 198 -6.22 -0.62 -4.81
C VAL A 198 -6.30 0.24 -3.54
N PRO A 199 -6.72 -0.33 -2.39
CA PRO A 199 -6.60 0.34 -1.11
C PRO A 199 -5.13 0.59 -0.80
N ILE A 200 -4.78 1.83 -0.47
CA ILE A 200 -3.39 2.17 -0.22
C ILE A 200 -2.80 1.38 0.95
N GLU A 201 -3.59 1.15 1.99
CA GLU A 201 -3.17 0.39 3.17
C GLU A 201 -2.73 -1.03 2.79
N TRP A 202 -3.36 -1.63 1.77
CA TRP A 202 -2.97 -2.94 1.27
C TRP A 202 -1.68 -2.87 0.47
N LYS A 203 -1.58 -1.87 -0.41
CA LYS A 203 -0.41 -1.62 -1.23
C LYS A 203 0.84 -1.37 -0.34
N LEU A 204 0.76 -0.47 0.62
CA LEU A 204 1.81 -0.22 1.64
C LEU A 204 2.15 -1.45 2.48
N TRP A 205 1.17 -2.31 2.78
CA TRP A 205 1.48 -3.54 3.50
C TRP A 205 2.31 -4.50 2.64
N VAL A 206 1.95 -4.65 1.36
CA VAL A 206 2.68 -5.51 0.42
C VAL A 206 4.10 -5.02 0.22
N GLU A 207 4.26 -3.72 0.02
CA GLU A 207 5.50 -3.09 -0.42
C GLU A 207 6.43 -2.77 0.77
N ASP A 208 5.88 -2.16 1.83
CA ASP A 208 6.64 -1.63 2.97
C ASP A 208 6.45 -2.39 4.29
N SER A 209 5.62 -3.44 4.32
CA SER A 209 5.29 -4.16 5.56
C SER A 209 4.52 -3.33 6.61
N ILE A 210 3.83 -2.27 6.19
CA ILE A 210 3.10 -1.38 7.10
C ILE A 210 1.73 -1.97 7.45
N TYR A 211 1.48 -2.20 8.74
CA TYR A 211 0.21 -2.78 9.24
C TYR A 211 -0.81 -1.74 9.71
N ASN A 212 -0.42 -0.49 9.97
CA ASN A 212 -1.30 0.56 10.48
C ASN A 212 -0.84 1.92 9.93
N THR A 213 -1.72 2.61 9.20
CA THR A 213 -1.48 3.93 8.60
C THR A 213 -1.96 5.09 9.48
N SER A 214 -2.74 4.85 10.53
CA SER A 214 -3.23 5.89 11.44
C SER A 214 -2.08 6.53 12.26
N LEU A 215 -1.00 5.78 12.52
CA LEU A 215 0.23 6.35 13.13
C LEU A 215 0.93 7.38 12.23
N ILE A 216 0.77 7.28 10.91
CA ILE A 216 1.34 8.27 9.97
C ILE A 216 0.60 9.61 10.12
N LYS A 217 -0.73 9.55 10.36
CA LYS A 217 -1.60 10.73 10.47
C LYS A 217 -1.41 11.54 11.77
N GLU A 218 -1.14 10.89 12.91
CA GLU A 218 -0.93 11.59 14.19
C GLU A 218 0.45 12.27 14.29
N ILE A 219 1.45 11.76 13.56
CA ILE A 219 2.82 12.29 13.54
C ILE A 219 2.92 13.52 12.64
N GLU A 220 2.09 13.62 11.59
CA GLU A 220 1.99 14.80 10.73
C GLU A 220 1.41 16.04 11.44
N GLU A 221 0.68 15.85 12.55
CA GLU A 221 -0.07 16.92 13.23
C GLU A 221 0.70 17.61 14.39
N GLN A 222 1.84 17.08 14.85
CA GLN A 222 2.53 17.58 16.06
C GLN A 222 3.67 18.59 15.81
N ASP A 223 4.12 18.82 14.57
CA ASP A 223 5.25 19.72 14.28
C ASP A 223 4.78 21.14 13.91
N GLY A 224 4.69 22.03 14.91
CA GLY A 224 4.11 23.38 14.81
C GLY A 224 4.79 24.37 13.84
N GLU A 225 6.04 24.15 13.44
CA GLU A 225 6.71 24.97 12.41
C GLU A 225 6.50 24.45 10.97
N ASN A 226 6.28 23.14 10.81
CA ASN A 226 5.95 22.53 9.52
C ASN A 226 4.50 22.81 9.09
N LEU A 227 3.61 23.17 10.02
CA LEU A 227 2.19 23.42 9.72
C LEU A 227 1.97 24.55 8.71
N ASN A 228 2.74 25.64 8.76
CA ASN A 228 2.56 26.75 7.82
C ASN A 228 2.98 26.36 6.39
N LYS A 229 4.11 25.68 6.24
CA LYS A 229 4.62 25.21 4.93
C LYS A 229 3.75 24.09 4.34
N LEU A 230 3.41 23.10 5.16
CA LEU A 230 2.50 22.00 4.79
C LEU A 230 1.10 22.54 4.43
N SER A 231 0.64 23.62 5.06
CA SER A 231 -0.65 24.23 4.74
C SER A 231 -0.70 24.89 3.36
N VAL A 232 0.42 25.46 2.88
CA VAL A 232 0.50 26.07 1.53
C VAL A 232 0.48 25.01 0.45
N GLU A 233 1.28 23.94 0.58
CA GLU A 233 1.25 22.84 -0.39
C GLU A 233 -0.12 22.15 -0.39
N LYS A 234 -0.72 21.96 0.79
CA LYS A 234 -2.07 21.41 0.91
C LYS A 234 -3.13 22.28 0.21
N GLU A 235 -3.04 23.60 0.33
CA GLU A 235 -3.93 24.52 -0.38
C GLU A 235 -3.73 24.44 -1.90
N LEU A 236 -2.48 24.35 -2.37
CA LEU A 236 -2.17 24.15 -3.79
C LEU A 236 -2.74 22.82 -4.30
N LEU A 237 -2.60 21.73 -3.53
CA LEU A 237 -3.17 20.40 -3.85
C LEU A 237 -4.70 20.41 -3.87
N GLU A 238 -5.34 21.13 -2.94
CA GLU A 238 -6.81 21.26 -2.91
C GLU A 238 -7.34 21.94 -4.17
N ASN A 239 -6.62 22.94 -4.69
CA ASN A 239 -7.00 23.69 -5.89
C ASN A 239 -6.82 22.91 -7.22
N ILE A 240 -6.09 21.79 -7.22
CA ILE A 240 -5.92 20.97 -8.43
C ILE A 240 -7.16 20.08 -8.66
N ASN A 241 -7.70 20.11 -9.86
CA ASN A 241 -8.84 19.26 -10.24
C ASN A 241 -8.38 17.79 -10.46
N ILE A 242 -8.89 16.86 -9.65
CA ILE A 242 -8.52 15.44 -9.75
C ILE A 242 -8.88 14.81 -11.09
N ASN A 243 -9.94 15.28 -11.77
CA ASN A 243 -10.32 14.76 -13.09
C ASN A 243 -9.31 15.15 -14.17
N GLU A 244 -8.72 16.35 -14.05
CA GLU A 244 -7.66 16.84 -14.93
C GLU A 244 -6.39 16.01 -14.75
N LEU A 245 -6.01 15.72 -13.50
CA LEU A 245 -4.91 14.83 -13.16
C LEU A 245 -5.12 13.40 -13.70
N ASN A 246 -6.32 12.83 -13.52
CA ASN A 246 -6.65 11.50 -14.04
C ASN A 246 -6.56 11.43 -15.57
N HIS A 247 -6.92 12.51 -16.27
CA HIS A 247 -6.78 12.59 -17.72
C HIS A 247 -5.31 12.68 -18.15
N LEU A 248 -4.49 13.44 -17.41
CA LEU A 248 -3.05 13.56 -17.66
C LEU A 248 -2.33 12.23 -17.49
N VAL A 249 -2.61 11.49 -16.41
CA VAL A 249 -1.98 10.18 -16.16
C VAL A 249 -2.30 9.15 -17.23
N LYS A 250 -3.53 9.16 -17.77
CA LYS A 250 -3.89 8.24 -18.87
C LYS A 250 -3.06 8.46 -20.13
N ASN A 251 -2.57 9.67 -20.35
CA ASN A 251 -1.76 10.05 -21.51
C ASN A 251 -0.34 10.47 -21.09
N ILE A 252 0.15 9.95 -19.95
CA ILE A 252 1.40 10.41 -19.32
C ILE A 252 2.60 10.31 -20.25
N ASP A 253 2.61 9.28 -21.09
CA ASP A 253 3.68 9.02 -22.07
C ASP A 253 3.72 10.10 -23.17
N GLU A 254 2.63 10.81 -23.45
CA GLU A 254 2.52 11.89 -24.44
C GLU A 254 2.76 13.29 -23.86
N LEU A 255 2.83 13.42 -22.53
CA LEU A 255 2.98 14.73 -21.88
C LEU A 255 4.35 15.37 -22.17
N GLN A 256 4.35 16.63 -22.57
CA GLN A 256 5.55 17.46 -22.63
C GLN A 256 5.46 18.52 -21.55
N PHE A 257 6.46 18.54 -20.67
CA PHE A 257 6.67 19.58 -19.68
C PHE A 257 7.87 20.41 -20.07
N GLU A 258 7.75 21.72 -19.95
CA GLU A 258 8.90 22.62 -20.01
C GLU A 258 9.59 22.58 -18.64
N ILE A 259 10.80 22.00 -18.60
CA ILE A 259 11.54 21.79 -17.36
C ILE A 259 12.77 22.68 -17.27
N THR A 260 12.96 23.28 -16.10
CA THR A 260 14.12 24.13 -15.82
C THR A 260 15.04 23.45 -14.81
N TYR A 261 16.27 23.17 -15.22
CA TYR A 261 17.29 22.69 -14.29
C TYR A 261 17.75 23.83 -13.37
N LYS A 262 17.66 23.61 -12.05
CA LYS A 262 18.03 24.58 -11.00
C LYS A 262 19.03 23.92 -10.05
N PRO A 263 20.36 24.09 -10.24
CA PRO A 263 21.33 23.48 -9.34
C PRO A 263 21.09 23.94 -7.90
N MET A 264 21.37 23.09 -6.90
CA MET A 264 21.34 23.52 -5.50
C MET A 264 22.32 24.67 -5.29
N ASP A 265 21.84 25.83 -4.86
CA ASP A 265 22.68 26.92 -4.39
C ASP A 265 23.35 26.48 -3.07
N ASN A 266 24.67 26.62 -2.98
CA ASN A 266 25.45 26.26 -1.77
C ASN A 266 25.23 27.22 -0.58
N GLU A 267 24.29 28.16 -0.66
CA GLU A 267 24.08 29.21 0.33
C GLU A 267 22.61 29.33 0.74
N LYS A 268 22.19 28.51 1.71
CA LYS A 268 21.13 28.88 2.67
C LYS A 268 21.51 28.36 4.05
N GLU A 269 22.44 29.06 4.70
CA GLU A 269 22.45 29.15 6.16
C GLU A 269 21.24 30.00 6.56
N GLU A 270 20.09 29.37 6.84
CA GLU A 270 19.05 30.04 7.61
C GLU A 270 19.31 29.79 9.09
N ASN A 271 19.71 30.87 9.76
CA ASN A 271 19.89 31.00 11.19
C ASN A 271 18.67 30.47 11.95
N LEU A 272 18.88 29.41 12.74
CA LEU A 272 17.96 28.95 13.78
C LEU A 272 18.09 29.86 15.01
N ASP A 273 17.53 31.07 14.92
CA ASP A 273 17.25 31.90 16.09
C ASP A 273 16.07 32.82 15.76
N ASP A 274 14.85 32.38 16.05
CA ASP A 274 13.81 33.32 16.51
C ASP A 274 12.74 32.61 17.34
N LYS A 275 12.80 32.87 18.66
CA LYS A 275 11.76 32.54 19.62
C LYS A 275 10.54 33.41 19.33
N THR A 276 9.43 32.83 18.88
CA THR A 276 8.12 33.49 18.96
C THR A 276 7.09 32.61 19.65
N GLU A 277 6.50 33.17 20.70
CA GLU A 277 5.51 32.56 21.58
C GLU A 277 4.24 32.12 20.83
N ILE A 278 3.87 30.85 20.99
CA ILE A 278 2.62 30.28 20.50
C ILE A 278 1.46 30.77 21.38
N LYS A 279 0.70 31.75 20.90
CA LYS A 279 -0.62 32.08 21.47
C LYS A 279 -1.64 31.01 21.06
N ASN A 280 -2.04 30.19 22.03
CA ASN A 280 -3.12 29.21 21.93
C ASN A 280 -4.40 29.82 21.32
N LYS A 281 -4.68 29.49 20.06
CA LYS A 281 -6.03 29.63 19.48
C LYS A 281 -6.68 28.25 19.41
N PHE A 282 -7.77 28.10 20.14
CA PHE A 282 -8.64 26.92 20.16
C PHE A 282 -9.01 26.46 18.74
N ILE A 283 -8.62 25.24 18.39
CA ILE A 283 -8.95 24.59 17.11
C ILE A 283 -10.38 24.05 17.20
N LYS A 284 -11.26 24.54 16.32
CA LYS A 284 -12.59 23.94 16.10
C LYS A 284 -12.44 22.61 15.33
N PRO A 285 -13.26 21.59 15.60
CA PRO A 285 -13.16 20.30 14.93
C PRO A 285 -13.49 20.46 13.44
N ARG A 286 -12.52 20.17 12.56
CA ARG A 286 -12.68 20.23 11.10
C ARG A 286 -13.24 18.91 10.54
N LYS A 287 -14.02 19.02 9.47
CA LYS A 287 -14.77 17.93 8.81
C LYS A 287 -13.82 16.94 8.10
N ASN A 288 -14.11 15.67 8.32
CA ASN A 288 -13.31 14.49 8.00
C ASN A 288 -13.36 14.04 6.52
N LYS A 289 -13.23 14.97 5.53
CA LYS A 289 -13.70 14.71 4.15
C LYS A 289 -12.68 14.66 2.98
N ASN A 290 -11.36 14.88 3.12
CA ASN A 290 -10.48 15.03 1.92
C ASN A 290 -9.17 14.22 1.86
N TYR A 291 -8.88 13.31 2.80
CA TYR A 291 -7.58 12.61 2.83
C TYR A 291 -7.33 11.66 1.64
N ILE A 292 -8.36 10.96 1.15
CA ILE A 292 -8.21 10.02 0.02
C ILE A 292 -7.87 10.77 -1.27
N GLU A 293 -8.54 11.90 -1.49
CA GLU A 293 -8.31 12.76 -2.66
C GLU A 293 -6.91 13.35 -2.63
N GLU A 294 -6.48 13.88 -1.48
CA GLU A 294 -5.12 14.41 -1.26
C GLU A 294 -4.05 13.36 -1.53
N TYR A 295 -4.23 12.14 -1.03
CA TYR A 295 -3.32 11.03 -1.28
C TYR A 295 -3.28 10.62 -2.76
N THR A 296 -4.44 10.49 -3.41
CA THR A 296 -4.52 10.20 -4.85
C THR A 296 -3.83 11.27 -5.68
N LYS A 297 -4.01 12.55 -5.32
CA LYS A 297 -3.29 13.67 -5.97
C LYS A 297 -1.79 13.53 -5.80
N LYS A 298 -1.29 13.27 -4.58
CA LYS A 298 0.15 13.05 -4.32
C LYS A 298 0.73 11.91 -5.15
N GLN A 299 0.03 10.78 -5.28
CA GLN A 299 0.48 9.65 -6.12
C GLN A 299 0.55 10.01 -7.60
N ILE A 300 -0.46 10.70 -8.11
CA ILE A 300 -0.46 11.16 -9.50
C ILE A 300 0.68 12.16 -9.75
N ILE A 301 0.90 13.09 -8.83
CA ILE A 301 1.99 14.07 -8.90
C ILE A 301 3.35 13.36 -8.90
N GLY A 302 3.54 12.34 -8.07
CA GLY A 302 4.73 11.47 -8.07
C GLY A 302 4.97 10.87 -9.46
N ALA A 303 3.96 10.20 -10.03
CA ALA A 303 4.06 9.59 -11.36
C ALA A 303 4.37 10.61 -12.47
N ILE A 304 3.82 11.82 -12.39
CA ILE A 304 4.14 12.91 -13.34
C ILE A 304 5.61 13.30 -13.23
N GLY A 305 6.13 13.46 -12.02
CA GLY A 305 7.56 13.75 -11.81
C GLY A 305 8.46 12.64 -12.30
N GLU A 306 8.11 11.37 -12.06
CA GLU A 306 8.83 10.22 -12.58
C GLU A 306 8.86 10.23 -14.12
N CYS A 307 7.73 10.53 -14.77
CA CYS A 307 7.67 10.66 -16.23
C CYS A 307 8.57 11.78 -16.75
N ILE A 308 8.56 12.95 -16.07
CA ILE A 308 9.40 14.10 -16.39
C ILE A 308 10.88 13.70 -16.38
N ILE A 309 11.33 13.06 -15.29
CA ILE A 309 12.72 12.66 -15.12
C ILE A 309 13.11 11.55 -16.11
N LEU A 310 12.23 10.59 -16.36
CA LEU A 310 12.44 9.52 -17.35
C LEU A 310 12.67 10.10 -18.74
N LYS A 311 11.84 11.05 -19.17
CA LYS A 311 11.98 11.73 -20.47
C LYS A 311 13.26 12.55 -20.54
N ASN A 312 13.58 13.29 -19.48
CA ASN A 312 14.83 14.05 -19.39
C ASN A 312 16.06 13.13 -19.52
N GLU A 313 16.07 12.01 -18.81
CA GLU A 313 17.18 11.03 -18.88
C GLU A 313 17.26 10.36 -20.25
N LYS A 314 16.13 10.02 -20.87
CA LYS A 314 16.10 9.47 -22.23
C LYS A 314 16.70 10.45 -23.24
N GLU A 315 16.33 11.72 -23.16
CA GLU A 315 16.91 12.76 -24.02
C GLU A 315 18.39 13.01 -23.71
N ARG A 316 18.81 12.99 -22.43
CA ARG A 316 20.23 13.07 -22.05
C ARG A 316 21.05 11.94 -22.67
N LEU A 317 20.55 10.70 -22.63
CA LEU A 317 21.23 9.53 -23.19
C LEU A 317 21.31 9.62 -24.73
N LYS A 318 20.21 9.95 -25.41
CA LYS A 318 20.18 10.12 -26.88
C LYS A 318 21.13 11.20 -27.38
N ASN A 319 21.19 12.33 -26.66
CA ASN A 319 22.03 13.47 -27.03
C ASN A 319 23.45 13.38 -26.45
N SER A 320 23.82 12.24 -25.85
CA SER A 320 25.14 12.02 -25.30
C SER A 320 26.19 11.93 -26.40
N ARG A 321 27.37 12.52 -26.14
CA ARG A 321 28.56 12.33 -27.00
C ARG A 321 29.17 10.93 -26.86
N GLN A 322 28.74 10.15 -25.87
CA GLN A 322 29.26 8.82 -25.57
C GLN A 322 28.36 7.76 -26.22
N ALA A 323 28.84 7.11 -27.26
CA ALA A 323 28.05 6.17 -28.08
C ALA A 323 27.44 5.02 -27.28
N GLU A 324 28.09 4.57 -26.21
CA GLU A 324 27.56 3.52 -25.33
C GLU A 324 26.29 3.97 -24.59
N LEU A 325 26.21 5.23 -24.17
CA LEU A 325 25.02 5.79 -23.52
C LEU A 325 23.86 5.98 -24.51
N VAL A 326 24.16 6.38 -25.75
CA VAL A 326 23.14 6.50 -26.81
C VAL A 326 22.47 5.15 -27.06
N ARG A 327 23.25 4.07 -27.10
CA ARG A 327 22.72 2.69 -27.26
C ARG A 327 21.85 2.24 -26.09
N LYS A 328 22.05 2.83 -24.91
CA LYS A 328 21.27 2.55 -23.69
C LYS A 328 20.01 3.40 -23.55
N ALA A 329 19.76 4.36 -24.44
CA ALA A 329 18.62 5.28 -24.31
C ALA A 329 17.25 4.58 -24.34
N ASP A 330 17.14 3.44 -25.01
CA ASP A 330 15.91 2.63 -25.03
C ASP A 330 15.86 1.54 -23.96
N ASP A 331 16.97 1.32 -23.23
CA ASP A 331 17.07 0.39 -22.10
C ASP A 331 16.67 1.05 -20.76
N ILE A 332 16.35 2.35 -20.77
CA ILE A 332 15.92 3.07 -19.56
C ILE A 332 14.59 2.50 -19.06
N GLU A 333 14.50 2.26 -17.76
CA GLU A 333 13.36 1.57 -17.16
C GLU A 333 12.64 2.46 -16.15
N TRP A 334 11.32 2.53 -16.28
CA TRP A 334 10.45 3.08 -15.25
C TRP A 334 10.10 1.99 -14.23
N SER A 335 11.04 1.74 -13.34
CA SER A 335 11.06 0.60 -12.42
C SER A 335 9.88 0.62 -11.43
N SER A 336 9.51 1.76 -10.88
CA SER A 336 8.33 1.91 -9.99
C SER A 336 7.02 1.54 -10.70
N LYS A 337 6.89 1.84 -11.99
CA LYS A 337 5.69 1.56 -12.80
C LYS A 337 5.59 0.10 -13.26
N PHE A 338 6.71 -0.54 -13.62
CA PHE A 338 6.71 -1.86 -14.27
C PHE A 338 7.17 -3.02 -13.39
N ILE A 339 7.99 -2.75 -12.36
CA ILE A 339 8.50 -3.78 -11.44
C ILE A 339 7.86 -3.63 -10.06
N GLY A 340 7.73 -2.40 -9.56
CA GLY A 340 7.21 -2.07 -8.24
C GLY A 340 8.19 -1.22 -7.42
N ASP A 341 7.74 -0.72 -6.28
CA ASP A 341 8.42 0.28 -5.42
C ASP A 341 9.43 -0.31 -4.40
N GLY A 342 9.42 -1.63 -4.17
CA GLY A 342 10.34 -2.30 -3.26
C GLY A 342 11.83 -2.26 -3.65
N LEU A 343 12.17 -1.72 -4.82
CA LEU A 343 13.53 -1.58 -5.32
C LEU A 343 14.32 -0.44 -4.63
N GLY A 344 13.60 0.56 -4.11
CA GLY A 344 14.16 1.77 -3.49
C GLY A 344 14.77 2.75 -4.49
N TYR A 345 14.23 2.77 -5.71
CA TYR A 345 14.44 3.77 -6.77
C TYR A 345 13.29 3.67 -7.78
N ASP A 346 12.96 4.77 -8.47
CA ASP A 346 11.86 4.81 -9.43
C ASP A 346 12.30 4.53 -10.86
N ILE A 347 13.51 4.97 -11.23
CA ILE A 347 14.02 4.90 -12.60
C ILE A 347 15.41 4.29 -12.61
N LYS A 348 15.61 3.29 -13.49
CA LYS A 348 16.94 2.80 -13.83
C LYS A 348 17.41 3.42 -15.14
N SER A 349 18.43 4.24 -15.04
CA SER A 349 19.16 4.87 -16.14
C SER A 349 20.61 4.38 -16.17
N PHE A 350 21.45 5.03 -16.97
CA PHE A 350 22.85 4.67 -17.17
C PHE A 350 23.73 5.91 -17.10
N ASP A 351 24.92 5.77 -16.52
CA ASP A 351 25.94 6.81 -16.56
C ASP A 351 27.30 6.21 -16.89
N ILE A 352 28.33 7.06 -17.01
CA ILE A 352 29.70 6.62 -17.22
C ILE A 352 30.57 7.01 -16.04
N LYS A 353 31.27 6.01 -15.51
CA LYS A 353 32.28 6.16 -14.47
C LYS A 353 33.53 5.39 -14.89
N ASP A 354 34.67 6.06 -14.85
CA ASP A 354 35.97 5.51 -15.24
C ASP A 354 35.95 4.87 -16.66
N GLY A 355 35.24 5.52 -17.59
CA GLY A 355 35.11 5.08 -18.98
C GLY A 355 34.23 3.84 -19.19
N LYS A 356 33.49 3.39 -18.17
CA LYS A 356 32.56 2.26 -18.27
C LYS A 356 31.13 2.70 -17.99
N VAL A 357 30.19 2.10 -18.71
CA VAL A 357 28.76 2.25 -18.41
C VAL A 357 28.44 1.60 -17.07
N ILE A 358 27.81 2.37 -16.19
CA ILE A 358 27.29 1.95 -14.89
C ILE A 358 25.79 2.15 -14.83
N ASN A 359 25.12 1.40 -13.95
CA ASN A 359 23.72 1.65 -13.65
C ASN A 359 23.58 2.93 -12.81
N LYS A 360 22.64 3.79 -13.20
CA LYS A 360 22.21 4.97 -12.46
C LYS A 360 20.81 4.71 -11.92
N TYR A 361 20.65 4.67 -10.61
CA TYR A 361 19.38 4.43 -9.93
C TYR A 361 18.86 5.76 -9.42
N ILE A 362 17.67 6.16 -9.87
CA ILE A 362 17.12 7.49 -9.63
C ILE A 362 15.83 7.36 -8.82
N GLU A 363 15.82 7.98 -7.64
CA GLU A 363 14.66 8.15 -6.78
C GLU A 363 14.09 9.56 -6.99
N VAL A 364 12.80 9.68 -7.29
CA VAL A 364 12.15 10.93 -7.70
C VAL A 364 11.22 11.44 -6.61
N LYS A 365 11.44 12.68 -6.16
CA LYS A 365 10.59 13.34 -5.16
C LYS A 365 9.96 14.60 -5.73
N THR A 366 8.63 14.59 -5.81
CA THR A 366 7.85 15.60 -6.54
C THR A 366 6.95 16.39 -5.62
N THR A 367 6.96 17.72 -5.74
CA THR A 367 6.04 18.63 -5.04
C THR A 367 5.48 19.69 -5.99
N VAL A 368 4.28 20.18 -5.68
CA VAL A 368 3.66 21.29 -6.42
C VAL A 368 4.22 22.63 -5.94
N GLY A 369 4.56 22.72 -4.65
CA GLY A 369 5.16 23.90 -4.03
C GLY A 369 6.67 24.02 -4.25
N GLN A 370 7.28 24.91 -3.47
CA GLN A 370 8.72 25.19 -3.51
C GLN A 370 9.57 23.96 -3.14
N ASP A 371 10.87 24.08 -3.33
CA ASP A 371 11.83 23.07 -2.90
C ASP A 371 11.95 23.05 -1.37
N GLU A 372 11.11 22.22 -0.75
CA GLU A 372 11.05 22.01 0.69
C GLU A 372 11.36 20.54 1.05
N TYR A 373 11.10 20.17 2.31
CA TYR A 373 11.25 18.79 2.76
C TYR A 373 10.33 17.84 1.98
N PHE A 374 10.72 16.57 1.95
CA PHE A 374 9.99 15.52 1.30
C PHE A 374 10.12 14.22 2.10
N GLU A 375 9.17 13.31 1.89
CA GLU A 375 9.15 12.03 2.57
C GLU A 375 10.10 11.05 1.88
N ILE A 376 10.83 10.28 2.69
CA ILE A 376 11.73 9.22 2.24
C ILE A 376 11.45 7.99 3.09
N THR A 377 11.41 6.80 2.47
CA THR A 377 11.21 5.54 3.18
C THR A 377 12.52 4.96 3.73
N VAL A 378 12.43 4.12 4.77
CA VAL A 378 13.60 3.39 5.30
C VAL A 378 14.20 2.47 4.23
N ASN A 379 13.37 1.93 3.34
CA ASN A 379 13.84 1.10 2.22
C ASN A 379 14.70 1.92 1.26
N GLU A 380 14.25 3.11 0.85
CA GLU A 380 15.03 4.05 0.01
C GLU A 380 16.37 4.40 0.66
N VAL A 381 16.38 4.73 1.95
CA VAL A 381 17.62 5.02 2.69
C VAL A 381 18.60 3.85 2.60
N ASN A 382 18.15 2.63 2.92
CA ASN A 382 19.01 1.45 2.90
C ASN A 382 19.47 1.09 1.48
N LYS A 383 18.56 1.15 0.50
CA LYS A 383 18.85 0.85 -0.90
C LYS A 383 19.83 1.85 -1.48
N SER A 384 19.69 3.13 -1.17
CA SER A 384 20.61 4.18 -1.63
C SER A 384 22.07 3.86 -1.32
N LYS A 385 22.37 3.31 -0.14
CA LYS A 385 23.73 2.88 0.23
C LYS A 385 24.21 1.74 -0.67
N THR A 386 23.42 0.67 -0.75
CA THR A 386 23.81 -0.55 -1.47
C THR A 386 23.93 -0.34 -2.98
N LEU A 387 23.04 0.45 -3.56
CA LEU A 387 22.99 0.74 -4.99
C LEU A 387 24.10 1.72 -5.39
N ASN A 388 24.44 2.68 -4.54
CA ASN A 388 25.55 3.60 -4.78
C ASN A 388 26.93 2.93 -4.72
N THR A 389 27.07 1.79 -4.04
CA THR A 389 28.32 1.02 -4.04
C THR A 389 28.59 0.37 -5.39
N ASN A 390 27.55 -0.14 -6.06
CA ASN A 390 27.66 -0.94 -7.29
C ASN A 390 27.20 -0.18 -8.55
N GLY A 391 26.96 1.12 -8.43
CA GLY A 391 26.44 1.99 -9.48
C GLY A 391 26.47 3.44 -9.01
N LEU A 392 25.51 4.23 -9.48
CA LEU A 392 25.30 5.61 -9.06
C LEU A 392 23.88 5.75 -8.54
N TYR A 393 23.72 6.10 -7.26
CA TYR A 393 22.40 6.47 -6.73
C TYR A 393 22.21 7.97 -6.83
N VAL A 394 21.02 8.40 -7.24
CA VAL A 394 20.69 9.81 -7.43
C VAL A 394 19.29 10.09 -6.90
N LEU A 395 19.14 11.16 -6.12
CA LEU A 395 17.83 11.76 -5.88
C LEU A 395 17.55 12.79 -6.97
N ALA A 396 16.42 12.66 -7.66
CA ALA A 396 15.86 13.68 -8.53
C ALA A 396 14.76 14.44 -7.80
N ARG A 397 14.95 15.74 -7.60
CA ARG A 397 13.94 16.59 -6.98
C ARG A 397 13.19 17.33 -8.09
N VAL A 398 11.86 17.19 -8.12
CA VAL A 398 10.98 17.94 -9.01
C VAL A 398 10.08 18.83 -8.16
N TYR A 399 10.11 20.14 -8.36
CA TYR A 399 9.38 21.10 -7.52
C TYR A 399 8.83 22.25 -8.36
N ASN A 400 7.96 23.08 -7.78
CA ASN A 400 7.15 24.07 -8.50
C ASN A 400 6.43 23.44 -9.71
N LEU A 401 5.89 22.23 -9.55
CA LEU A 401 5.17 21.54 -10.61
C LEU A 401 3.85 22.27 -10.89
N ASP A 402 3.78 22.94 -12.02
CA ASP A 402 2.56 23.59 -12.50
C ASP A 402 1.91 22.69 -13.56
N ILE A 403 0.83 22.03 -13.16
CA ILE A 403 0.06 21.13 -14.01
C ILE A 403 -0.60 21.87 -15.17
N LYS A 404 -1.08 23.09 -14.92
CA LYS A 404 -1.85 23.88 -15.89
C LYS A 404 -0.94 24.41 -16.99
N ASN A 405 0.21 24.96 -16.60
CA ASN A 405 1.19 25.51 -17.53
C ASN A 405 2.19 24.45 -18.04
N LYS A 406 2.16 23.23 -17.47
CA LYS A 406 3.07 22.13 -17.76
C LYS A 406 4.54 22.53 -17.60
N THR A 407 4.84 23.22 -16.50
CA THR A 407 6.21 23.64 -16.15
C THR A 407 6.66 22.97 -14.86
N ALA A 408 7.97 22.72 -14.72
CA ALA A 408 8.54 22.26 -13.46
C ALA A 408 10.01 22.68 -13.32
N ASN A 409 10.48 22.84 -12.08
CA ASN A 409 11.90 22.93 -11.78
C ASN A 409 12.42 21.57 -11.33
N PHE A 410 13.69 21.29 -11.59
CA PHE A 410 14.32 20.07 -11.07
C PHE A 410 15.83 20.19 -10.83
N TYR A 411 16.35 19.30 -10.00
CA TYR A 411 17.78 19.04 -9.86
C TYR A 411 18.08 17.58 -9.51
N PHE A 412 19.35 17.21 -9.60
CA PHE A 412 19.86 15.91 -9.18
C PHE A 412 20.83 16.05 -8.03
N LYS A 413 20.77 15.12 -7.07
CA LYS A 413 21.74 14.98 -5.99
C LYS A 413 22.31 13.56 -6.01
N GLU A 414 23.59 13.46 -6.35
CA GLU A 414 24.30 12.18 -6.43
C GLU A 414 24.78 11.70 -5.06
N GLY A 415 24.75 10.38 -4.85
CA GLY A 415 25.21 9.72 -3.63
C GLY A 415 24.06 9.20 -2.77
N ASN A 416 24.42 8.46 -1.72
CA ASN A 416 23.44 7.90 -0.80
C ASN A 416 22.73 9.00 0.01
N LEU A 417 21.52 8.71 0.47
CA LEU A 417 20.65 9.71 1.08
C LEU A 417 21.18 10.25 2.42
N GLU A 418 21.78 9.40 3.26
CA GLU A 418 22.36 9.81 4.55
C GLU A 418 23.54 10.75 4.41
N SER A 419 24.28 10.69 3.30
CA SER A 419 25.40 11.60 3.06
C SER A 419 24.95 12.96 2.53
N ASN A 420 23.72 13.04 2.02
CA ASN A 420 23.21 14.19 1.29
C ASN A 420 22.14 14.98 2.05
N TYR A 421 21.45 14.36 3.01
CA TYR A 421 20.31 14.93 3.71
C TYR A 421 20.38 14.62 5.21
N ASP A 422 19.95 15.58 6.03
CA ASP A 422 19.71 15.34 7.46
C ASP A 422 18.38 14.59 7.62
N LEU A 423 18.47 13.29 7.92
CA LEU A 423 17.32 12.40 8.00
C LEU A 423 16.78 12.37 9.43
N LYS A 424 15.68 13.09 9.67
CA LYS A 424 14.95 13.01 10.94
C LYS A 424 14.02 11.81 10.92
N THR A 425 14.35 10.79 11.72
CA THR A 425 13.48 9.63 11.91
C THR A 425 12.25 10.05 12.71
N ARG A 426 11.08 10.07 12.06
CA ARG A 426 9.83 10.51 12.70
C ARG A 426 9.17 9.44 13.58
N VAL A 427 9.63 8.18 13.54
CA VAL A 427 9.03 7.06 14.29
C VAL A 427 10.09 6.32 15.10
N TYR A 428 10.00 6.38 16.43
CA TYR A 428 10.71 5.48 17.33
C TYR A 428 9.76 4.41 17.85
N ILE A 429 10.09 3.15 17.61
CA ILE A 429 9.35 2.01 18.18
C ILE A 429 10.17 1.48 19.35
N ALA A 430 9.69 1.72 20.57
CA ALA A 430 10.32 1.24 21.79
C ALA A 430 9.82 -0.17 22.15
N TYR A 431 10.74 -1.07 22.45
CA TYR A 431 10.45 -2.38 23.04
C TYR A 431 10.93 -2.38 24.49
N ARG A 432 10.17 -3.03 25.38
CA ARG A 432 10.58 -3.22 26.77
C ARG A 432 11.84 -4.09 26.80
N LYS A 433 12.91 -3.58 27.41
CA LYS A 433 14.13 -4.36 27.66
C LYS A 433 13.90 -5.45 28.69
#